data_AF-A0AAN6EA94-F1
#
_entry.id   AF-A0AAN6EA94-F1
#
_cell.length_a   1.000
_cell.length_b   1.000
_cell.length_c   1.000
_cell.angle_alpha   90.00
_cell.angle_beta   90.00
_cell.angle_gamma   90.00
#
_symmetry.space_group_name_H-M   'P 1'
#
loop_
_entity.id
_entity.type
_entity.pdbx_description
1 polymer ?
#
loop_
_entity_poly.entity_id
_entity_poly.type
_entity_poly.pdbx_seq_one_letter_code
_entity_poly.pdbx_strand_id
1 'polypeptide(L)'
;NLRITGAAAPDLALVAKGVAEMYWECGPHAWDFAAGVVLVLESGGAVFDGAGWWGSNVPQKDRVPRPLNIWNRKIVAVRHVPDLPDRPGSGREIQKQLVAELLETVEDIEYAPDGSH
;
A
#
# COMPACT_ATOMS: atom_id res chain seq x y z
N ASN A 1 3.58 5.61 -11.51
CA ASN A 1 4.95 5.04 -11.32
C ASN A 1 5.05 4.36 -9.96
N LEU A 2 5.20 3.03 -9.91
CA LEU A 2 5.49 2.27 -8.69
C LEU A 2 7.01 2.17 -8.51
N ARG A 3 7.55 2.54 -7.34
CA ARG A 3 8.98 2.42 -7.02
C ARG A 3 9.19 1.60 -5.76
N ILE A 4 10.13 0.67 -5.83
CA ILE A 4 10.64 -0.13 -4.71
C ILE A 4 12.15 0.07 -4.72
N THR A 5 12.69 0.88 -3.80
CA THR A 5 14.13 1.12 -3.67
C THR A 5 14.81 0.17 -2.68
N GLY A 6 14.06 -0.82 -2.17
CA GLY A 6 14.56 -1.82 -1.23
C GLY A 6 14.56 -1.37 0.24
N ALA A 7 13.95 -0.23 0.54
CA ALA A 7 13.70 0.24 1.90
C ALA A 7 12.34 0.97 2.00
N ALA A 8 11.46 0.48 2.87
CA ALA A 8 10.09 0.96 2.96
C ALA A 8 9.96 2.43 3.39
N ALA A 9 10.75 2.87 4.36
CA ALA A 9 10.70 4.24 4.88
C ALA A 9 10.97 5.34 3.82
N PRO A 10 12.06 5.31 3.02
CA PRO A 10 12.30 6.34 2.02
C PRO A 10 11.30 6.30 0.85
N ASP A 11 10.81 5.13 0.44
CA ASP A 11 9.77 5.03 -0.59
C ASP A 11 8.45 5.65 -0.13
N LEU A 12 8.04 5.39 1.12
CA LEU A 12 6.89 6.03 1.74
C LEU A 12 7.06 7.55 1.86
N ALA A 13 8.28 8.05 2.12
CA ALA A 13 8.55 9.47 2.11
C ALA A 13 8.38 10.10 0.70
N LEU A 14 8.68 9.37 -0.37
CA LEU A 14 8.41 9.81 -1.75
C LEU A 14 6.91 9.86 -2.06
N VAL A 15 6.12 8.92 -1.52
CA VAL A 15 4.65 8.95 -1.59
C VAL A 15 4.09 10.15 -0.82
N ALA A 16 4.59 10.41 0.39
CA ALA A 16 4.19 11.56 1.19
C ALA A 16 4.50 12.90 0.51
N LYS A 17 5.64 12.99 -0.19
CA LYS A 17 6.00 14.16 -1.02
C LYS A 17 5.21 14.26 -2.34
N GLY A 18 4.40 13.26 -2.69
CA GLY A 18 3.67 13.21 -3.96
C GLY A 18 4.54 12.93 -5.19
N VAL A 19 5.81 12.54 -5.00
CA VAL A 19 6.73 12.16 -6.08
C VAL A 19 6.39 10.77 -6.62
N ALA A 20 6.02 9.86 -5.72
CA ALA A 20 5.47 8.55 -6.05
C ALA A 20 3.95 8.56 -5.84
N GLU A 21 3.22 7.82 -6.66
CA GLU A 21 1.75 7.76 -6.54
C GLU A 21 1.31 6.77 -5.47
N MET A 22 1.96 5.61 -5.44
CA MET A 22 1.64 4.53 -4.54
C MET A 22 2.90 3.76 -4.14
N TYR A 23 2.80 3.12 -2.99
CA TYR A 23 3.76 2.15 -2.46
C TYR A 23 3.02 0.87 -2.12
N TRP A 24 3.60 -0.27 -2.48
CA TRP A 24 3.09 -1.60 -2.11
C TRP A 24 4.27 -2.51 -1.83
N GLU A 25 4.19 -3.23 -0.71
CA GLU A 25 5.21 -4.20 -0.33
C GLU A 25 4.59 -5.34 0.47
N CYS A 26 5.15 -6.54 0.26
CA CYS A 26 4.83 -7.74 1.01
C CYS A 26 6.08 -8.23 1.75
N GLY A 27 5.95 -8.52 3.05
CA GLY A 27 7.03 -8.98 3.89
C GLY A 27 7.77 -7.96 4.77
N PRO A 28 7.47 -6.65 4.85
CA PRO A 28 8.19 -5.80 5.79
C PRO A 28 7.76 -6.09 7.23
N HIS A 29 8.62 -5.78 8.19
CA HIS A 29 8.22 -5.74 9.60
C HIS A 29 7.63 -4.38 9.95
N ALA A 30 6.79 -4.34 11.00
CA ALA A 30 6.11 -3.11 11.42
C ALA A 30 7.05 -1.92 11.62
N TRP A 31 8.27 -2.17 12.13
CA TRP A 31 9.28 -1.14 12.34
C TRP A 31 9.91 -0.60 11.05
N ASP A 32 9.88 -1.35 9.95
CA ASP A 32 10.49 -0.93 8.68
C ASP A 32 9.68 0.19 7.99
N PHE A 33 8.37 0.23 8.22
CA PHE A 33 7.46 1.18 7.59
C PHE A 33 6.77 2.16 8.55
N ALA A 34 6.82 1.94 9.87
CA ALA A 34 6.10 2.76 10.85
C ALA A 34 6.35 4.28 10.68
N ALA A 35 7.61 4.68 10.52
CA ALA A 35 7.97 6.09 10.31
C ALA A 35 7.41 6.64 9.00
N GLY A 36 7.45 5.85 7.92
CA GLY A 36 6.91 6.23 6.62
C GLY A 36 5.39 6.38 6.63
N VAL A 37 4.68 5.52 7.36
CA VAL A 37 3.22 5.58 7.51
C VAL A 37 2.79 6.91 8.12
N VAL A 38 3.47 7.36 9.18
CA VAL A 38 3.17 8.65 9.80
C VAL A 38 3.32 9.78 8.79
N LEU A 39 4.40 9.79 8.00
CA LEU A 39 4.62 10.82 6.99
C LEU A 39 3.51 10.86 5.93
N VAL A 40 3.05 9.69 5.46
CA VAL A 40 1.96 9.61 4.47
C VAL A 40 0.64 10.09 5.07
N LEU A 41 0.35 9.73 6.32
CA LEU A 41 -0.89 10.16 6.98
C LEU A 41 -0.90 11.68 7.21
N GLU A 42 0.20 12.25 7.70
CA GLU A 42 0.32 13.70 7.93
C GLU A 42 0.28 14.51 6.63
N SER A 43 0.73 13.93 5.51
CA SER A 43 0.63 14.59 4.20
C SER A 43 -0.79 14.57 3.61
N GLY A 44 -1.76 13.95 4.27
CA GLY A 44 -3.11 13.72 3.75
C GLY A 44 -3.23 12.55 2.77
N GLY A 45 -2.19 11.69 2.71
CA GLY A 45 -2.24 10.40 2.05
C GLY A 45 -3.06 9.38 2.84
N ALA A 46 -3.15 8.17 2.32
CA ALA A 46 -3.85 7.07 2.98
C ALA A 46 -3.01 5.79 2.95
N VAL A 47 -3.16 4.98 3.99
CA VAL A 47 -2.48 3.70 4.13
C VAL A 47 -3.51 2.62 4.41
N PHE A 48 -3.39 1.50 3.72
CA PHE A 48 -4.30 0.36 3.76
C PHE A 48 -3.53 -0.94 3.96
N ASP A 49 -4.21 -1.92 4.52
CA ASP A 49 -3.76 -3.31 4.52
C ASP A 49 -3.81 -3.86 3.09
N GLY A 50 -2.73 -4.51 2.63
CA GLY A 50 -2.62 -5.10 1.29
C GLY A 50 -3.40 -6.40 1.09
N ALA A 51 -4.36 -6.65 1.97
CA ALA A 51 -5.18 -7.85 2.09
C ALA A 51 -4.38 -9.14 2.36
N GLY A 52 -4.37 -9.54 3.63
CA GLY A 52 -4.00 -10.88 4.04
C GLY A 52 -2.63 -10.99 4.73
N TRP A 53 -2.38 -12.15 5.31
CA TRP A 53 -1.08 -12.53 5.87
C TRP A 53 -0.22 -13.14 4.76
N TRP A 54 1.09 -13.22 4.96
CA TRP A 54 1.91 -14.12 4.15
C TRP A 54 1.31 -15.54 4.22
N GLY A 55 0.93 -16.11 3.08
CA GLY A 55 0.23 -17.41 3.02
C GLY A 55 -1.26 -17.39 3.39
N SER A 56 -1.91 -16.23 3.50
CA SER A 56 -3.37 -16.20 3.65
C SER A 56 -4.07 -16.47 2.32
N ASN A 57 -4.97 -17.44 2.30
CA ASN A 57 -5.85 -17.75 1.18
C ASN A 57 -7.00 -16.73 1.04
N VAL A 58 -6.73 -15.42 1.14
CA VAL A 58 -7.76 -14.42 0.81
C VAL A 58 -7.93 -14.46 -0.71
N PRO A 59 -9.10 -14.88 -1.22
CA PRO A 59 -9.31 -14.91 -2.66
C PRO A 59 -9.12 -13.50 -3.23
N GLN A 60 -8.53 -13.39 -4.42
CA GLN A 60 -8.27 -12.11 -5.08
C GLN A 60 -9.53 -11.23 -5.15
N LYS A 61 -10.70 -11.84 -5.39
CA LYS A 61 -12.03 -11.18 -5.40
C LYS A 61 -12.45 -10.53 -4.08
N ASP A 62 -11.86 -10.94 -2.95
CA ASP A 62 -12.18 -10.45 -1.61
C ASP A 62 -11.11 -9.45 -1.10
N ARG A 63 -10.15 -9.08 -1.95
CA ARG A 63 -9.12 -8.08 -1.65
C ARG A 63 -9.71 -6.67 -1.76
N VAL A 64 -10.28 -6.20 -0.66
CA VAL A 64 -10.76 -4.83 -0.53
C VAL A 64 -9.79 -3.97 0.28
N PRO A 65 -9.67 -2.66 0.01
CA PRO A 65 -8.88 -1.76 0.85
C PRO A 65 -9.39 -1.76 2.29
N ARG A 66 -8.59 -2.26 3.22
CA ARG A 66 -8.92 -2.28 4.66
C ARG A 66 -8.05 -1.29 5.43
N PRO A 67 -8.51 -0.78 6.59
CA PRO A 67 -7.65 -0.01 7.49
C PRO A 67 -6.35 -0.76 7.76
N LEU A 68 -5.24 -0.04 7.82
CA LEU A 68 -3.92 -0.61 8.09
C LEU A 68 -3.95 -1.46 9.37
N ASN A 69 -3.60 -2.74 9.22
CA ASN A 69 -3.26 -3.61 10.34
C ASN A 69 -1.74 -3.75 10.39
N ILE A 70 -1.10 -3.15 11.38
CA ILE A 70 0.38 -3.15 11.53
C ILE A 70 0.98 -4.55 11.73
N TRP A 71 0.17 -5.53 12.11
CA TRP A 71 0.59 -6.93 12.26
C TRP A 71 0.59 -7.68 10.94
N ASN A 72 -0.13 -7.16 9.94
CA ASN A 72 -0.06 -7.71 8.60
C ASN A 72 1.23 -7.24 7.94
N ARG A 73 1.87 -8.17 7.23
CA ARG A 73 3.09 -7.90 6.47
C ARG A 73 2.79 -7.42 5.05
N LYS A 74 1.61 -6.88 4.79
CA LYS A 74 1.23 -6.34 3.49
C LYS A 74 0.70 -4.93 3.67
N ILE A 75 1.36 -3.97 3.05
CA ILE A 75 1.04 -2.55 3.19
C ILE A 75 0.85 -1.93 1.82
N VAL A 76 -0.17 -1.08 1.70
CA VAL A 76 -0.36 -0.20 0.56
C VAL A 76 -0.46 1.23 1.06
N ALA A 77 0.34 2.13 0.48
CA ALA A 77 0.20 3.55 0.73
C ALA A 77 -0.09 4.28 -0.58
N VAL A 78 -0.93 5.30 -0.51
CA VAL A 78 -1.30 6.14 -1.64
C VAL A 78 -1.11 7.60 -1.23
N ARG A 79 -0.58 8.39 -2.17
CA ARG A 79 -0.34 9.83 -1.95
C ARG A 79 -1.64 10.58 -1.66
N HIS A 80 -1.48 11.82 -1.19
CA HIS A 80 -2.60 12.73 -1.09
C HIS A 80 -3.26 13.00 -2.45
N VAL A 81 -4.58 12.98 -2.47
CA VAL A 81 -5.40 13.42 -3.59
C VAL A 81 -6.30 14.54 -3.07
N PRO A 82 -6.14 15.79 -3.55
CA PRO A 82 -6.99 16.89 -3.11
C PRO A 82 -8.40 16.75 -3.67
N ASP A 83 -9.38 17.21 -2.91
CA ASP A 83 -10.74 17.42 -3.40
C ASP A 83 -10.71 18.60 -4.39
N LEU A 84 -11.12 18.35 -5.63
CA LEU A 84 -11.18 19.38 -6.66
C LEU A 84 -12.66 19.71 -6.96
N PRO A 85 -13.03 21.00 -7.07
CA PRO A 85 -14.42 21.40 -7.26
C PRO A 85 -15.01 20.96 -8.61
N ASP A 86 -14.17 20.63 -9.58
CA ASP A 86 -14.54 20.19 -10.94
C ASP A 86 -14.50 18.66 -11.12
N ARG A 87 -13.99 17.91 -10.14
CA ARG A 87 -13.92 16.45 -10.18
C ARG A 87 -14.98 15.84 -9.27
N PRO A 88 -15.85 14.96 -9.78
CA PRO A 88 -16.79 14.23 -8.93
C PRO A 88 -16.04 13.24 -8.03
N GLY A 89 -16.41 13.22 -6.74
CA GLY A 89 -15.87 12.32 -5.72
C GLY A 89 -14.81 12.96 -4.82
N SER A 90 -14.74 12.47 -3.58
CA SER A 90 -13.70 12.89 -2.64
C SER A 90 -12.35 12.25 -2.98
N GLY A 91 -11.25 12.96 -2.72
CA GLY A 91 -9.89 12.46 -2.81
C GLY A 91 -9.69 11.19 -1.99
N ARG A 92 -10.42 11.04 -0.88
CA ARG A 92 -10.44 9.80 -0.08
C ARG A 92 -11.09 8.63 -0.81
N GLU A 93 -12.16 8.85 -1.57
CA GLU A 93 -12.78 7.83 -2.42
C GLU A 93 -11.87 7.44 -3.58
N ILE A 94 -11.21 8.42 -4.19
CA ILE A 94 -10.22 8.18 -5.25
C ILE A 94 -9.04 7.35 -4.71
N GLN A 95 -8.51 7.70 -3.54
CA GLN A 95 -7.48 6.92 -2.86
C GLN A 95 -7.90 5.46 -2.64
N LYS A 96 -9.15 5.20 -2.25
CA LYS A 96 -9.68 3.84 -2.10
C LYS A 96 -9.80 3.10 -3.43
N GLN A 97 -10.29 3.77 -4.48
CA GLN A 97 -10.42 3.18 -5.82
C GLN A 97 -9.06 2.79 -6.39
N LEU A 98 -8.07 3.69 -6.28
CA LEU A 98 -6.70 3.43 -6.70
C LEU A 98 -6.09 2.20 -6.01
N VAL A 99 -6.35 2.04 -4.71
CA VAL A 99 -5.87 0.88 -3.95
C VAL A 99 -6.62 -0.38 -4.34
N ALA A 100 -7.94 -0.31 -4.59
CA ALA A 100 -8.71 -1.46 -5.06
C ALA A 100 -8.20 -1.95 -6.43
N GLU A 101 -7.99 -1.03 -7.37
CA GLU A 101 -7.43 -1.33 -8.70
C GLU A 101 -6.04 -1.97 -8.60
N LEU A 102 -5.18 -1.46 -7.70
CA LEU A 102 -3.88 -2.05 -7.44
C LEU A 102 -4.02 -3.49 -6.91
N LEU A 103 -4.89 -3.72 -5.93
CA LEU A 103 -5.07 -5.05 -5.32
C LEU A 103 -5.67 -6.08 -6.28
N GLU A 104 -6.49 -5.64 -7.24
CA GLU A 104 -6.99 -6.45 -8.35
C GLU A 104 -5.90 -6.78 -9.36
N THR A 105 -5.02 -5.81 -9.66
CA THR A 105 -3.96 -5.96 -10.67
C THR A 105 -2.75 -6.77 -10.17
N VAL A 106 -2.44 -6.69 -8.88
CA VAL A 106 -1.25 -7.35 -8.32
C VAL A 106 -1.47 -8.84 -8.13
N GLU A 107 -0.67 -9.64 -8.83
CA GLU A 107 -0.53 -11.08 -8.57
C GLU A 107 0.46 -11.30 -7.42
N ASP A 108 0.08 -12.09 -6.42
CA ASP A 108 1.01 -12.52 -5.38
C ASP A 108 1.84 -13.66 -5.99
N ILE A 109 3.13 -13.43 -6.23
CA ILE A 109 4.03 -14.51 -6.60
C ILE A 109 4.38 -15.29 -5.33
N GLU A 110 4.04 -16.58 -5.28
CA GLU A 110 4.54 -17.49 -4.25
C GLU A 110 6.05 -17.61 -4.41
N TYR A 111 6.80 -16.98 -3.50
CA TYR A 111 8.22 -17.28 -3.36
C TYR A 111 8.34 -18.64 -2.67
N ALA A 112 8.42 -19.71 -3.46
CA ALA A 112 8.91 -20.98 -2.95
C ALA A 112 10.37 -20.77 -2.52
N PRO A 113 10.76 -21.05 -1.26
CA PRO A 113 12.16 -20.99 -0.87
C PRO A 113 12.90 -22.03 -1.70
N ASP A 114 13.71 -21.54 -2.63
CA ASP A 114 14.57 -22.34 -3.46
C ASP A 114 15.71 -22.92 -2.62
N GLY A 115 15.55 -24.16 -2.18
CA GLY A 115 16.70 -25.03 -1.91
C GLY A 115 17.09 -25.28 -0.44
N SER A 116 16.17 -25.71 0.41
CA SER A 116 16.54 -26.55 1.56
C SER A 116 16.08 -27.99 1.32
N HIS A 117 17.00 -28.79 0.75
CA HIS A 117 17.09 -30.22 1.05
C HIS A 117 17.57 -30.42 2.48
#